data_AF-A0A956R8R0-F1
#
_entry.id   AF-A0A956R8R0-F1
#
_cell.length_a   1.000
_cell.length_b   1.000
_cell.length_c   1.000
_cell.angle_alpha   90.00
_cell.angle_beta   90.00
_cell.angle_gamma   90.00
#
_symmetry.space_group_name_H-M   'P 1'
#
loop_
_entity.id
_entity.type
_entity.pdbx_description
1 polymer ?
#
loop_
_entity_poly.entity_id
_entity_poly.type
_entity_poly.pdbx_seq_one_letter_code
_entity_poly.pdbx_strand_id
1 'polypeptide(L)'
;MVVIILFGVVAVALGLAQQRPGLSPGEVDCPYRVRLIRDRVVALTLRSPSLRDGDPQDDVVLNLIRETQAACSADASSVQDLGRIREHLRAHVEHNARESEVRHELLAL
;
A
#
# COMPACT_ATOMS: atom_id res chain seq x y z
N MET A 1 21.12 18.72 -8.67
CA MET A 1 20.26 18.37 -7.51
C MET A 1 18.83 18.92 -7.59
N VAL A 2 18.58 20.07 -8.23
CA VAL A 2 17.22 20.67 -8.34
C VAL A 2 16.24 19.84 -9.20
N VAL A 3 16.74 19.14 -10.23
CA VAL A 3 15.90 18.38 -11.18
C VAL A 3 15.21 17.17 -10.53
N ILE A 4 15.85 16.51 -9.57
CA ILE A 4 15.32 15.29 -8.93
C ILE A 4 14.15 15.62 -8.00
N ILE A 5 14.20 16.78 -7.35
CA ILE A 5 13.12 17.28 -6.46
C ILE A 5 11.86 17.56 -7.29
N LEU A 6 12.02 18.15 -8.49
CA LEU A 6 10.91 18.41 -9.41
C LEU A 6 10.17 17.14 -9.84
N PHE A 7 10.88 16.05 -10.15
CA PHE A 7 10.24 14.77 -10.48
C PHE A 7 9.49 14.16 -9.28
N GLY A 8 10.04 14.27 -8.07
CA GLY A 8 9.35 13.84 -6.84
C GLY A 8 8.06 14.62 -6.59
N VAL A 9 8.08 15.94 -6.79
CA VAL A 9 6.91 16.81 -6.62
C VAL A 9 5.85 16.52 -7.70
N VAL A 10 6.24 16.25 -8.95
CA VAL A 10 5.28 15.89 -10.02
C VAL A 10 4.64 14.52 -9.78
N ALA A 11 5.41 13.53 -9.31
CA ALA A 11 4.87 12.21 -8.97
C ALA A 11 3.90 12.27 -7.77
N VAL A 12 4.21 13.10 -6.76
CA VAL A 12 3.33 13.36 -5.62
C VAL A 12 2.10 14.18 -6.05
N ALA A 13 2.25 15.18 -6.91
CA ALA A 13 1.15 15.99 -7.42
C ALA A 13 0.20 15.18 -8.31
N LEU A 14 0.70 14.26 -9.13
CA LEU A 14 -0.14 13.30 -9.86
C LEU A 14 -0.82 12.30 -8.91
N GLY A 15 -0.13 11.85 -7.86
CA GLY A 15 -0.70 11.02 -6.81
C GLY A 15 -1.79 11.71 -5.98
N LEU A 16 -1.66 13.02 -5.74
CA LEU A 16 -2.64 13.86 -5.03
C LEU A 16 -3.79 14.32 -5.95
N ALA A 17 -3.53 14.59 -7.24
CA ALA A 17 -4.59 14.91 -8.21
C ALA A 17 -5.54 13.71 -8.45
N GLN A 18 -5.10 12.49 -8.14
CA GLN A 18 -5.94 11.30 -8.13
C GLN A 18 -6.76 11.13 -6.84
N GLN A 19 -6.48 11.92 -5.79
CA GLN A 19 -7.38 12.10 -4.65
C GLN A 19 -8.44 13.13 -5.01
N ARG A 20 -9.40 12.74 -5.86
CA ARG A 20 -10.63 13.53 -6.03
C ARG A 20 -11.34 13.63 -4.67
N PRO A 21 -11.52 14.83 -4.09
CA PRO A 21 -12.42 14.98 -2.97
C PRO A 21 -13.86 14.93 -3.52
N GLY A 22 -14.65 13.96 -3.06
CA GLY A 22 -16.10 13.92 -3.29
C GLY A 22 -16.59 13.06 -4.44
N LEU A 23 -16.42 11.73 -4.35
CA LEU A 23 -17.42 10.85 -4.95
C LEU A 23 -18.62 10.77 -3.99
N SER A 24 -19.81 10.97 -4.52
CA SER A 24 -21.07 10.75 -3.80
C SER A 24 -21.07 9.34 -3.19
N PRO A 25 -21.53 9.13 -1.94
CA PRO A 25 -21.54 7.83 -1.28
C PRO A 25 -22.26 6.70 -2.06
N GLY A 26 -23.06 7.04 -3.08
CA GLY A 26 -23.74 6.10 -3.97
C GLY A 26 -22.95 5.66 -5.23
N GLU A 27 -21.75 6.20 -5.48
CA GLU A 27 -20.94 5.91 -6.68
C GLU A 27 -19.53 5.38 -6.34
N VAL A 28 -19.36 4.74 -5.18
CA VAL A 28 -18.09 4.09 -4.85
C VAL A 28 -17.95 2.82 -5.69
N ASP A 29 -17.17 2.88 -6.77
CA ASP A 29 -16.77 1.70 -7.55
C ASP A 29 -15.77 0.88 -6.74
N CYS A 30 -16.32 -0.03 -5.91
CA CYS A 30 -15.57 -0.93 -5.06
C CYS A 30 -14.59 -1.82 -5.85
N PRO A 31 -14.99 -2.47 -6.95
CA PRO A 31 -14.07 -3.21 -7.81
C PRO A 31 -12.87 -2.38 -8.29
N TYR A 32 -13.09 -1.12 -8.68
CA TYR A 32 -11.99 -0.23 -9.06
C TYR A 32 -11.05 0.07 -7.89
N ARG A 33 -11.58 0.37 -6.69
CA ARG A 33 -10.74 0.63 -5.49
C ARG A 33 -9.91 -0.60 -5.11
N VAL A 34 -10.48 -1.81 -5.19
CA VAL A 34 -9.73 -3.05 -4.94
C VAL A 34 -8.59 -3.21 -5.94
N ARG A 35 -8.82 -2.97 -7.23
CA ARG A 35 -7.75 -3.01 -8.25
C ARG A 35 -6.63 -2.02 -7.96
N LEU A 36 -6.97 -0.77 -7.61
CA LEU A 36 -5.97 0.24 -7.27
C LEU A 36 -5.12 -0.16 -6.06
N ILE A 37 -5.76 -0.71 -5.03
CA ILE A 37 -5.07 -1.19 -3.82
C ILE A 37 -4.17 -2.37 -4.15
N ARG A 38 -4.65 -3.32 -4.95
CA ARG A 38 -3.85 -4.46 -5.41
C ARG A 38 -2.59 -3.99 -6.14
N ASP A 39 -2.73 -3.08 -7.10
CA ASP A 39 -1.61 -2.58 -7.89
C ASP A 39 -0.59 -1.87 -7.00
N ARG A 40 -1.05 -1.16 -5.96
CA ARG A 40 -0.18 -0.52 -4.96
C ARG A 40 0.53 -1.53 -4.05
N VAL A 41 -0.15 -2.58 -3.61
CA VAL A 41 0.47 -3.68 -2.85
C VAL A 41 1.53 -4.38 -3.70
N VAL A 42 1.23 -4.68 -4.97
CA VAL A 42 2.20 -5.26 -5.91
C VAL A 42 3.42 -4.35 -6.05
N ALA A 43 3.20 -3.05 -6.25
CA ALA A 43 4.30 -2.09 -6.35
C ALA A 43 5.17 -2.03 -5.07
N LEU A 44 4.57 -2.16 -3.88
CA LEU A 44 5.31 -2.27 -2.63
C LEU A 44 6.13 -3.56 -2.56
N THR A 45 5.50 -4.70 -2.86
CA THR A 45 6.18 -6.01 -2.79
C THR A 45 7.32 -6.18 -3.80
N LEU A 46 7.25 -5.49 -4.94
CA LEU A 46 8.30 -5.51 -5.96
C LEU A 46 9.46 -4.56 -5.63
N ARG A 47 9.25 -3.62 -4.72
CA ARG A 47 10.31 -2.71 -4.28
C ARG A 47 11.30 -3.51 -3.44
N SER A 48 12.59 -3.37 -3.73
CA SER A 48 13.62 -4.02 -2.92
C SER A 48 13.45 -3.63 -1.45
N PRO A 49 13.53 -4.61 -0.51
CA PRO A 49 13.34 -4.35 0.91
C PRO A 49 14.31 -3.26 1.35
N SER A 50 13.75 -2.12 1.77
CA SER A 50 14.56 -0.99 2.21
C SER A 50 15.37 -1.41 3.45
N LEU A 51 16.58 -0.88 3.60
CA LEU A 51 17.44 -1.13 4.77
C LEU A 51 16.84 -0.64 6.11
N ARG A 52 15.68 0.01 6.07
CA ARG A 52 14.97 0.47 7.26
C ARG A 52 13.97 -0.58 7.68
N ASP A 53 14.03 -0.92 8.96
CA ASP A 53 13.05 -1.73 9.65
C ASP A 53 11.68 -1.06 9.56
N GLY A 54 10.72 -1.73 8.90
CA GLY A 54 9.36 -1.23 8.64
C GLY A 54 9.28 -0.08 7.63
N ASP A 55 8.65 -0.30 6.47
CA ASP A 55 8.29 0.80 5.57
C ASP A 55 6.98 1.44 6.06
N PRO A 56 6.96 2.75 6.41
CA PRO A 56 5.72 3.43 6.80
C PRO A 56 4.62 3.38 5.73
N GLN A 57 4.97 3.07 4.47
CA GLN A 57 3.98 2.83 3.43
C GLN A 57 3.16 1.55 3.64
N ASP A 58 3.70 0.53 4.31
CA ASP A 58 2.98 -0.70 4.61
C ASP A 58 1.78 -0.41 5.52
N ASP A 59 1.99 0.41 6.55
CA ASP A 59 0.93 0.86 7.47
C ASP A 59 -0.13 1.71 6.76
N VAL A 60 0.28 2.59 5.86
CA VAL A 60 -0.63 3.42 5.07
C VAL A 60 -1.52 2.55 4.19
N VAL A 61 -0.95 1.56 3.52
CA VAL A 61 -1.73 0.65 2.66
C VAL A 61 -2.63 -0.26 3.48
N LEU A 62 -2.18 -0.75 4.64
CA LEU A 62 -3.03 -1.51 5.56
C LEU A 62 -4.24 -0.70 6.07
N ASN A 63 -4.05 0.58 6.40
CA ASN A 63 -5.15 1.46 6.78
C ASN A 63 -6.09 1.72 5.60
N LEU A 64 -5.55 1.98 4.41
CA LEU A 64 -6.36 2.17 3.20
C LEU A 64 -7.22 0.94 2.87
N ILE A 65 -6.70 -0.27 3.09
CA ILE A 65 -7.47 -1.51 2.95
C ILE A 65 -8.63 -1.54 3.95
N ARG A 66 -8.40 -1.19 5.23
CA ARG A 66 -9.46 -1.15 6.25
C ARG A 66 -10.54 -0.13 5.92
N GLU A 67 -10.15 1.07 5.53
CA GLU A 67 -11.08 2.12 5.13
C GLU A 67 -11.92 1.70 3.92
N THR A 68 -11.28 1.07 2.93
CA THR A 68 -11.97 0.59 1.72
C THR A 68 -12.90 -0.58 2.06
N GLN A 69 -12.51 -1.47 2.98
CA GLN A 69 -13.37 -2.55 3.45
C GLN A 69 -14.62 -2.01 4.19
N ALA A 70 -14.47 -0.95 4.98
CA ALA A 70 -15.61 -0.28 5.62
C ALA A 70 -16.54 0.39 4.59
N ALA A 71 -15.95 1.11 3.63
CA ALA A 71 -16.68 1.81 2.57
C ALA A 71 -17.38 0.84 1.58
N CYS A 72 -16.79 -0.33 1.34
CA CYS A 72 -17.28 -1.34 0.41
C CYS A 72 -17.93 -2.55 1.09
N SER A 73 -18.37 -2.40 2.34
CA SER A 73 -18.95 -3.48 3.14
C SER A 73 -20.18 -4.14 2.51
N ALA A 74 -20.90 -3.42 1.64
CA ALA A 74 -22.05 -3.95 0.90
C ALA A 74 -21.67 -4.86 -0.30
N ASP A 75 -20.42 -4.81 -0.78
CA ASP A 75 -19.93 -5.66 -1.87
C ASP A 75 -19.05 -6.79 -1.32
N ALA A 76 -19.67 -7.95 -1.12
CA ALA A 76 -19.02 -9.13 -0.56
C ALA A 76 -17.80 -9.59 -1.38
N SER A 77 -17.82 -9.40 -2.71
CA SER A 77 -16.71 -9.81 -3.58
C SER A 77 -15.48 -8.93 -3.35
N SER A 78 -15.66 -7.60 -3.34
CA SER A 78 -14.60 -6.65 -3.02
C SER A 78 -14.05 -6.84 -1.61
N VAL A 79 -14.91 -7.12 -0.62
CA VAL A 79 -14.46 -7.40 0.76
C VAL A 79 -13.60 -8.66 0.82
N GLN A 80 -13.98 -9.73 0.10
CA GLN A 80 -13.21 -10.97 0.05
C GLN A 80 -11.83 -10.74 -0.59
N ASP A 81 -11.78 -10.02 -1.71
CA ASP A 81 -10.53 -9.74 -2.39
C ASP A 81 -9.61 -8.83 -1.56
N LEU A 82 -10.15 -7.80 -0.90
CA LEU A 82 -9.40 -6.99 0.06
C LEU A 82 -8.84 -7.82 1.22
N GLY A 83 -9.60 -8.81 1.71
CA GLY A 83 -9.14 -9.76 2.72
C GLY A 83 -7.92 -10.56 2.26
N ARG A 84 -7.95 -11.08 1.03
CA ARG A 84 -6.80 -11.81 0.45
C ARG A 84 -5.58 -10.92 0.28
N ILE A 85 -5.77 -9.70 -0.23
CA ILE A 85 -4.70 -8.71 -0.43
C ILE A 85 -4.06 -8.36 0.92
N ARG A 86 -4.87 -8.12 1.95
CA ARG A 86 -4.40 -7.83 3.30
C ARG A 86 -3.51 -8.93 3.86
N GLU A 87 -3.91 -10.18 3.67
CA GLU A 87 -3.16 -11.32 4.17
C GLU A 87 -1.80 -11.45 3.49
N HIS A 88 -1.76 -11.26 2.17
CA HIS A 88 -0.49 -11.27 1.42
C HIS A 88 0.44 -10.14 1.86
N LEU A 89 -0.10 -8.93 2.08
CA LEU A 89 0.69 -7.80 2.54
C LEU A 89 1.26 -8.07 3.95
N ARG A 90 0.48 -8.65 4.87
CA ARG A 90 0.98 -9.01 6.20
C ARG A 90 2.12 -10.02 6.15
N ALA A 91 1.94 -11.09 5.38
CA ALA A 91 2.98 -12.10 5.22
C ALA A 91 4.28 -11.49 4.66
N HIS A 92 4.15 -10.54 3.73
CA HIS A 92 5.29 -9.80 3.19
C HIS A 92 6.00 -8.93 4.25
N VAL A 93 5.24 -8.15 5.04
CA VAL A 93 5.79 -7.32 6.11
C VAL A 93 6.52 -8.17 7.15
N GLU A 94 5.92 -9.29 7.58
CA GLU A 94 6.56 -10.22 8.52
C GLU A 94 7.83 -10.86 7.94
N HIS A 95 7.82 -11.20 6.65
CA HIS A 95 9.00 -11.73 5.98
C HIS A 95 10.13 -10.69 5.94
N ASN A 96 9.82 -9.44 5.58
CA ASN A 96 10.79 -8.36 5.56
C ASN A 96 11.36 -8.07 6.96
N ALA A 97 10.53 -8.09 8.00
CA ALA A 97 10.97 -7.92 9.38
C ALA A 97 11.98 -9.02 9.79
N ARG A 98 11.67 -10.29 9.48
CA ARG A 98 12.59 -11.41 9.72
C ARG A 98 13.90 -11.27 8.95
N GLU A 99 13.86 -10.89 7.67
CA GLU A 99 15.08 -10.66 6.90
C GLU A 99 15.91 -9.50 7.45
N SER A 100 15.26 -8.43 7.90
CA SER A 100 15.92 -7.28 8.53
C SER A 100 16.65 -7.69 9.80
N GLU A 101 16.00 -8.46 10.67
CA GLU A 101 16.61 -9.01 11.89
C GLU A 101 17.86 -9.84 11.59
N VAL A 102 17.77 -10.79 10.66
CA VAL A 102 18.91 -11.62 10.23
C VAL A 102 20.05 -10.76 9.67
N ARG A 103 19.75 -9.72 8.89
CA ARG A 103 20.78 -8.80 8.40
C ARG A 103 21.45 -8.03 9.52
N HIS A 104 20.70 -7.58 10.52
CA HIS A 104 21.27 -6.90 11.69
C HIS A 104 22.20 -7.83 12.48
N GLU A 105 21.83 -9.10 12.66
CA GLU A 105 22.70 -10.10 13.28
C GLU A 105 24.00 -10.30 12.49
N LEU A 106 23.90 -10.44 11.16
CA LEU A 106 25.08 -10.63 10.29
C LEU A 106 26.02 -9.42 10.24
N LEU A 107 25.49 -8.20 10.35
CA LEU A 107 26.30 -6.97 10.39
C LEU A 107 26.96 -6.73 11.76
N ALA A 108 26.49 -7.41 12.81
CA ALA A 108 27.04 -7.32 14.16
C ALA A 108 28.15 -8.35 14.44
N LEU A 109 28.42 -9.27 13.49
CA LEU A 109 29.54 -10.22 13.51
C LEU A 109 30.84 -9.57 13.01
#